data_AF-A0A563E8U9-F1
#
_entry.id   AF-A0A563E8U9-F1
#
_cell.length_a   1.000
_cell.length_b   1.000
_cell.length_c   1.000
_cell.angle_alpha   90.00
_cell.angle_beta   90.00
_cell.angle_gamma   90.00
#
_symmetry.space_group_name_H-M   'P 1'
#
loop_
_entity.id
_entity.type
_entity.pdbx_description
1 polymer ?
#
loop_
_entity_poly.entity_id
_entity_poly.type
_entity_poly.pdbx_seq_one_letter_code
_entity_poly.pdbx_strand_id
1 'polypeptide(L)'
;MTRLSEESAGLGRALRQALGPGTVGVYLHGSAALGGWLAGTSDLDVLVVTESKACDGQRVLAACHSVHSPVELSVVTMDAAARPAAPWPFLLHATTGPDKLMVDDGGGDPDLLMHIAVTRAHGRSLLGPGPAEVFGVVSDCDISGYLRSELQWGVDHGCEAHAVLNACRALCWSRTGWLVSKIDGGTWAVARVPDHAGLIERALADQRIGRRCIGARVGAAELVAAVSAELAASAR
;
A
#
# COMPACT_ATOMS: atom_id res chain seq x y z
N MET A 1 8.38 -23.16 -5.51
CA MET A 1 7.56 -21.96 -5.75
C MET A 1 7.17 -21.38 -4.39
N THR A 2 7.08 -20.06 -4.25
CA THR A 2 6.61 -19.44 -2.99
C THR A 2 5.07 -19.43 -2.97
N ARG A 3 4.43 -19.44 -1.79
CA ARG A 3 2.96 -19.35 -1.66
C ARG A 3 2.39 -18.14 -2.43
N LEU A 4 3.06 -16.99 -2.33
CA LEU A 4 2.67 -15.79 -3.08
C LEU A 4 2.71 -15.99 -4.61
N SER A 5 3.65 -16.80 -5.12
CA SER A 5 3.71 -17.11 -6.56
C SER A 5 2.58 -18.04 -6.99
N GLU A 6 2.14 -18.94 -6.11
CA GLU A 6 0.99 -19.81 -6.36
C GLU A 6 -0.33 -19.03 -6.31
N GLU A 7 -0.50 -18.16 -5.32
CA GLU A 7 -1.74 -17.36 -5.17
C GLU A 7 -1.96 -16.35 -6.28
N SER A 8 -0.89 -15.70 -6.75
CA SER A 8 -0.98 -14.75 -7.86
C SER A 8 -0.86 -15.41 -9.25
N ALA A 9 -0.75 -16.75 -9.30
CA ALA A 9 -0.61 -17.46 -10.56
C ALA A 9 -1.86 -17.27 -11.42
N GLY A 10 -1.66 -16.80 -12.66
CA GLY A 10 -2.76 -16.60 -13.60
C GLY A 10 -3.60 -15.35 -13.37
N LEU A 11 -3.51 -14.68 -12.22
CA LEU A 11 -4.27 -13.46 -11.91
C LEU A 11 -4.08 -12.37 -12.98
N GLY A 12 -2.84 -12.13 -13.42
CA GLY A 12 -2.55 -11.17 -14.48
C GLY A 12 -3.25 -11.49 -15.81
N ARG A 13 -3.40 -12.78 -16.15
CA ARG A 13 -4.12 -13.22 -17.35
C ARG A 13 -5.64 -13.10 -17.18
N ALA A 14 -6.17 -13.47 -16.02
CA ALA A 14 -7.60 -13.35 -15.72
C ALA A 14 -8.06 -11.89 -15.77
N LEU A 15 -7.30 -10.98 -15.15
CA LEU A 15 -7.59 -9.54 -15.19
C LEU A 15 -7.48 -8.98 -16.60
N ARG A 16 -6.47 -9.39 -17.38
CA ARG A 16 -6.37 -9.02 -18.80
C ARG A 16 -7.58 -9.46 -19.61
N GLN A 17 -8.13 -10.65 -19.35
CA GLN A 17 -9.34 -11.14 -20.03
C GLN A 17 -10.58 -10.35 -19.63
N ALA A 18 -10.70 -9.97 -18.34
CA ALA A 18 -11.81 -9.17 -17.84
C ALA A 18 -11.80 -7.73 -18.38
N LEU A 19 -10.63 -7.11 -18.43
CA LEU A 19 -10.43 -5.70 -18.83
C LEU A 19 -10.24 -5.50 -20.34
N GLY A 20 -9.81 -6.54 -21.05
CA GLY A 20 -9.62 -6.53 -22.49
C GLY A 20 -8.23 -6.05 -22.96
N PRO A 21 -8.06 -5.87 -24.28
CA PRO A 21 -6.76 -5.66 -24.91
C PRO A 21 -6.08 -4.35 -24.50
N GLY A 22 -6.83 -3.33 -24.06
CA GLY A 22 -6.29 -2.04 -23.62
C GLY A 22 -5.59 -2.07 -22.26
N THR A 23 -5.54 -3.20 -21.55
CA THR A 23 -4.73 -3.29 -20.33
C THR A 23 -3.25 -3.01 -20.66
N VAL A 24 -2.52 -2.32 -19.82
CA VAL A 24 -1.07 -2.06 -20.00
C VAL A 24 -0.30 -3.05 -19.15
N GLY A 25 -0.65 -3.15 -17.87
CA GLY A 25 -0.04 -4.10 -16.96
C GLY A 25 -0.85 -4.35 -15.69
N VAL A 26 -0.47 -5.41 -14.98
CA VAL A 26 -1.03 -5.84 -13.70
C VAL A 26 0.14 -6.04 -12.74
N TYR A 27 0.09 -5.36 -11.60
CA TYR A 27 1.22 -5.27 -10.69
C TYR A 27 0.80 -5.64 -9.28
N LEU A 28 1.58 -6.49 -8.62
CA LEU A 28 1.49 -6.62 -7.17
C LEU A 28 2.24 -5.47 -6.51
N HIS A 29 1.67 -4.92 -5.45
CA HIS A 29 2.31 -3.93 -4.59
C HIS A 29 2.15 -4.27 -3.11
N GLY A 30 2.24 -3.25 -2.26
CA GLY A 30 1.97 -3.36 -0.83
C GLY A 30 2.82 -4.42 -0.15
N SER A 31 2.22 -5.21 0.73
CA SER A 31 2.98 -6.16 1.56
C SER A 31 3.65 -7.26 0.73
N ALA A 32 3.04 -7.67 -0.39
CA ALA A 32 3.56 -8.70 -1.29
C ALA A 32 4.83 -8.25 -2.01
N ALA A 33 4.88 -6.98 -2.43
CA ALA A 33 6.05 -6.37 -3.04
C ALA A 33 7.15 -6.03 -2.04
N LEU A 34 6.76 -5.57 -0.84
CA LEU A 34 7.69 -5.14 0.21
C LEU A 34 8.23 -6.31 1.06
N GLY A 35 7.86 -7.56 0.78
CA GLY A 35 8.34 -8.75 1.50
C GLY A 35 7.71 -8.99 2.88
N GLY A 36 6.61 -8.29 3.19
CA GLY A 36 5.90 -8.38 4.48
C GLY A 36 4.56 -9.13 4.43
N TRP A 37 4.24 -9.78 3.31
CA TRP A 37 2.96 -10.47 3.11
C TRP A 37 2.88 -11.77 3.90
N LEU A 38 1.76 -11.97 4.61
CA LEU A 38 1.47 -13.13 5.45
C LEU A 38 0.26 -13.89 4.91
N ALA A 39 0.47 -15.14 4.50
CA ALA A 39 -0.60 -16.00 4.00
C ALA A 39 -1.73 -16.16 5.04
N GLY A 40 -2.98 -15.96 4.60
CA GLY A 40 -4.17 -16.06 5.45
C GLY A 40 -4.37 -14.88 6.42
N THR A 41 -3.58 -13.81 6.29
CA THR A 41 -3.72 -12.59 7.11
C THR A 41 -3.64 -11.32 6.29
N SER A 42 -2.74 -11.29 5.30
CA SER A 42 -2.55 -10.15 4.41
C SER A 42 -3.42 -10.26 3.18
N ASP A 43 -3.98 -9.12 2.78
CA ASP A 43 -4.60 -8.97 1.48
C ASP A 43 -3.53 -8.97 0.38
N LEU A 44 -3.95 -9.24 -0.85
CA LEU A 44 -3.13 -9.15 -2.05
C LEU A 44 -3.43 -7.84 -2.76
N ASP A 45 -2.50 -6.90 -2.63
CA ASP A 45 -2.62 -5.56 -3.21
C ASP A 45 -2.25 -5.55 -4.70
N VAL A 46 -3.17 -5.09 -5.55
CA VAL A 46 -3.06 -5.12 -7.02
C VAL A 46 -3.32 -3.75 -7.62
N LEU A 47 -2.40 -3.26 -8.45
CA LEU A 47 -2.59 -2.07 -9.26
C LEU A 47 -2.61 -2.47 -10.73
N VAL A 48 -3.65 -2.08 -11.44
CA VAL A 48 -3.84 -2.34 -12.88
C VAL A 48 -3.76 -1.02 -13.63
N VAL A 49 -3.00 -1.00 -14.71
CA VAL A 49 -2.93 0.14 -15.62
C VAL A 49 -3.62 -0.23 -16.93
N THR A 50 -4.41 0.68 -17.49
CA THR A 50 -5.14 0.48 -18.75
C THR A 50 -5.16 1.75 -19.61
N GLU A 51 -5.24 1.60 -20.93
CA GLU A 51 -5.50 2.69 -21.88
C GLU A 51 -7.00 3.02 -21.98
N SER A 52 -7.86 2.08 -21.57
CA SER A 52 -9.31 2.28 -21.55
C SER A 52 -9.72 3.28 -20.47
N LYS A 53 -10.73 4.11 -20.74
CA LYS A 53 -11.31 5.05 -19.75
C LYS A 53 -12.45 4.47 -18.92
N ALA A 54 -12.76 3.18 -19.12
CA ALA A 54 -13.82 2.49 -18.42
C ALA A 54 -13.46 1.01 -18.28
N CYS A 55 -14.01 0.38 -17.25
CA CYS A 55 -13.93 -1.06 -17.03
C CYS A 55 -15.23 -1.60 -16.43
N ASP A 56 -15.53 -2.86 -16.70
CA ASP A 56 -16.64 -3.58 -16.07
C ASP A 56 -16.18 -4.10 -14.71
N GLY A 57 -16.55 -3.39 -13.64
CA GLY A 57 -16.13 -3.73 -12.29
C GLY A 57 -16.55 -5.12 -11.82
N GLN A 58 -17.70 -5.62 -12.30
CA GLN A 58 -18.17 -6.95 -11.94
C GLN A 58 -17.30 -8.04 -12.57
N ARG A 59 -16.87 -7.86 -13.82
CA ARG A 59 -15.90 -8.78 -14.45
C ARG A 59 -14.53 -8.74 -13.78
N VAL A 60 -14.08 -7.55 -13.37
CA VAL A 60 -12.81 -7.39 -12.64
C VAL A 60 -12.87 -8.13 -11.31
N LEU A 61 -13.92 -7.92 -10.53
CA LEU A 61 -14.12 -8.61 -9.24
C LEU A 61 -14.19 -10.13 -9.44
N ALA A 62 -14.94 -10.59 -10.45
CA ALA A 62 -15.04 -12.01 -10.78
C ALA A 62 -13.68 -12.65 -11.09
N ALA A 63 -12.78 -11.94 -11.77
CA ALA A 63 -11.43 -12.43 -12.05
C ALA A 63 -10.57 -12.62 -10.79
N CYS A 64 -10.85 -11.84 -9.73
CA CYS A 64 -10.12 -11.90 -8.47
C CYS A 64 -10.53 -13.08 -7.57
N HIS A 65 -11.73 -13.64 -7.71
CA HIS A 65 -12.21 -14.75 -6.86
C HIS A 65 -11.44 -16.07 -7.00
N SER A 66 -10.56 -16.19 -7.99
CA SER A 66 -9.65 -17.33 -8.11
C SER A 66 -8.47 -17.26 -7.12
N VAL A 67 -8.26 -16.11 -6.48
CA VAL A 67 -7.22 -15.89 -5.47
C VAL A 67 -7.77 -16.24 -4.10
N HIS A 68 -6.99 -16.98 -3.31
CA HIS A 68 -7.40 -17.44 -1.98
C HIS A 68 -7.40 -16.30 -0.94
N SER A 69 -6.38 -15.44 -0.98
CA SER A 69 -6.34 -14.24 -0.14
C SER A 69 -7.31 -13.18 -0.66
N PRO A 70 -7.88 -12.33 0.21
CA PRO A 70 -8.62 -11.17 -0.24
C PRO A 70 -7.74 -10.33 -1.16
N VAL A 71 -8.30 -9.83 -2.25
CA VAL A 71 -7.62 -8.98 -3.21
C VAL A 71 -8.13 -7.57 -2.99
N GLU A 72 -7.21 -6.61 -2.84
CA GLU A 72 -7.52 -5.18 -2.94
C GLU A 72 -6.94 -4.69 -4.25
N LEU A 73 -7.79 -4.22 -5.15
CA LEU A 73 -7.42 -3.89 -6.52
C LEU A 73 -7.84 -2.47 -6.87
N SER A 74 -6.94 -1.75 -7.53
CA SER A 74 -7.23 -0.46 -8.15
C SER A 74 -6.91 -0.49 -9.64
N VAL A 75 -7.79 0.10 -10.46
CA VAL A 75 -7.57 0.30 -11.91
C VAL A 75 -7.36 1.78 -12.17
N VAL A 76 -6.24 2.13 -12.79
CA VAL A 76 -5.90 3.50 -13.19
C VAL A 76 -5.60 3.58 -14.68
N THR A 77 -5.73 4.77 -15.26
CA THR A 77 -5.35 4.99 -16.65
C THR A 77 -3.83 5.04 -16.80
N MET A 78 -3.32 4.79 -18.01
CA MET A 78 -1.90 4.95 -18.34
C MET A 78 -1.38 6.36 -18.03
N ASP A 79 -2.18 7.39 -18.30
CA ASP A 79 -1.82 8.77 -18.02
C ASP A 79 -1.70 9.04 -16.51
N ALA A 80 -2.66 8.54 -15.71
CA ALA A 80 -2.62 8.68 -14.25
C ALA A 80 -1.44 7.92 -13.63
N ALA A 81 -1.10 6.75 -14.16
CA ALA A 81 0.07 5.99 -13.73
C ALA A 81 1.38 6.71 -14.09
N ALA A 82 1.52 7.19 -15.33
CA ALA A 82 2.76 7.79 -15.83
C ALA A 82 3.02 9.20 -15.29
N ARG A 83 1.96 9.95 -14.97
CA ARG A 83 2.03 11.32 -14.43
C ARG A 83 1.16 11.42 -13.18
N PRO A 84 1.55 10.77 -12.08
CA PRO A 84 0.75 10.73 -10.88
C PRO A 84 0.63 12.13 -10.27
N ALA A 85 -0.60 12.56 -10.03
CA ALA A 85 -0.91 13.85 -9.43
C ALA A 85 -2.29 13.83 -8.77
N ALA A 86 -2.50 14.73 -7.80
CA ALA A 86 -3.81 15.00 -7.24
C ALA A 86 -4.83 15.37 -8.35
N PRO A 87 -6.09 14.91 -8.28
CA PRO A 87 -6.71 14.27 -7.12
C PRO A 87 -6.43 12.76 -6.98
N TRP A 88 -5.47 12.21 -7.74
CA TRP A 88 -5.13 10.77 -7.77
C TRP A 88 -6.27 9.95 -8.37
N PRO A 89 -6.56 10.15 -9.67
CA PRO A 89 -7.74 9.59 -10.28
C PRO A 89 -7.64 8.08 -10.48
N PHE A 90 -8.78 7.40 -10.41
CA PHE A 90 -8.92 5.98 -10.71
C PHE A 90 -10.14 5.71 -11.57
N LEU A 91 -10.25 4.48 -12.05
CA LEU A 91 -11.45 4.00 -12.76
C LEU A 91 -12.28 3.09 -11.85
N LEU A 92 -11.61 2.28 -11.04
CA LEU A 92 -12.24 1.30 -10.19
C LEU A 92 -11.36 0.98 -8.98
N HIS A 93 -11.96 0.94 -7.79
CA HIS A 93 -11.49 0.11 -6.69
C HIS A 93 -12.38 -1.12 -6.55
N ALA A 94 -11.76 -2.27 -6.32
CA ALA A 94 -12.44 -3.54 -6.09
C ALA A 94 -11.79 -4.26 -4.91
N THR A 95 -12.58 -4.81 -3.99
CA THR A 95 -12.08 -5.73 -2.96
C THR A 95 -12.92 -7.00 -2.92
N THR A 96 -12.28 -8.16 -2.70
CA THR A 96 -12.94 -9.47 -2.55
C THR A 96 -13.08 -9.91 -1.08
N GLY A 97 -12.62 -9.11 -0.12
CA GLY A 97 -12.81 -9.41 1.31
C GLY A 97 -14.30 -9.36 1.64
N PRO A 98 -14.88 -8.15 1.74
CA PRO A 98 -16.25 -7.91 1.32
C PRO A 98 -16.26 -7.59 -0.17
N ASP A 99 -17.14 -8.20 -0.96
CA ASP A 99 -17.32 -7.80 -2.35
C ASP A 99 -17.80 -6.35 -2.42
N LYS A 100 -16.89 -5.45 -2.81
CA LYS A 100 -17.14 -4.02 -2.91
C LYS A 100 -16.50 -3.46 -4.17
N LEU A 101 -17.25 -2.60 -4.84
CA LEU A 101 -16.79 -1.83 -5.99
C LEU A 101 -17.01 -0.35 -5.73
N MET A 102 -16.05 0.47 -6.14
CA MET A 102 -16.14 1.92 -6.14
C MET A 102 -15.60 2.46 -7.46
N VAL A 103 -16.33 3.38 -8.07
CA VAL A 103 -15.92 4.11 -9.27
C VAL A 103 -15.61 5.53 -8.84
N ASP A 104 -14.58 6.12 -9.44
CA ASP A 104 -14.19 7.50 -9.15
C ASP A 104 -15.31 8.45 -9.59
N ASP A 105 -15.71 9.33 -8.67
CA ASP A 105 -16.69 10.40 -8.92
C ASP A 105 -16.01 11.73 -9.31
N GLY A 106 -14.68 11.71 -9.49
CA GLY A 106 -13.83 12.85 -9.78
C GLY A 106 -13.10 13.39 -8.55
N GLY A 107 -13.42 12.89 -7.35
CA GLY A 107 -12.72 13.20 -6.11
C GLY A 107 -11.35 12.52 -5.98
N GLY A 108 -11.12 11.43 -6.74
CA GLY A 108 -9.92 10.61 -6.66
C GLY A 108 -9.70 9.97 -5.28
N ASP A 109 -8.52 9.37 -5.08
CA ASP A 109 -8.16 8.69 -3.83
C ASP A 109 -6.71 8.99 -3.41
N PRO A 110 -6.47 9.78 -2.34
CA PRO A 110 -5.14 10.05 -1.81
C PRO A 110 -4.29 8.80 -1.51
N ASP A 111 -4.89 7.64 -1.22
CA ASP A 111 -4.12 6.41 -0.98
C ASP A 111 -3.39 5.90 -2.23
N LEU A 112 -3.90 6.22 -3.43
CA LEU A 112 -3.27 5.82 -4.69
C LEU A 112 -1.88 6.40 -4.88
N LEU A 113 -1.60 7.55 -4.28
CA LEU A 113 -0.24 8.08 -4.24
C LEU A 113 0.74 7.03 -3.72
N MET A 114 0.43 6.38 -2.59
CA MET A 114 1.34 5.41 -1.99
C MET A 114 1.31 4.09 -2.76
N HIS A 115 0.17 3.71 -3.33
CA HIS A 115 0.09 2.55 -4.21
C HIS A 115 1.04 2.71 -5.40
N ILE A 116 1.02 3.87 -6.06
CA ILE A 116 1.90 4.18 -7.20
C ILE A 116 3.37 4.24 -6.75
N ALA A 117 3.69 4.95 -5.67
CA ALA A 117 5.06 5.08 -5.18
C ALA A 117 5.68 3.71 -4.82
N VAL A 118 4.94 2.88 -4.09
CA VAL A 118 5.39 1.52 -3.72
C VAL A 118 5.47 0.62 -4.96
N THR A 119 4.49 0.69 -5.87
CA THR A 119 4.51 -0.12 -7.09
C THR A 119 5.71 0.22 -7.96
N ARG A 120 6.03 1.51 -8.13
CA ARG A 120 7.21 1.94 -8.89
C ARG A 120 8.52 1.40 -8.28
N ALA A 121 8.67 1.50 -6.96
CA ALA A 121 9.92 1.16 -6.28
C ALA A 121 10.11 -0.35 -6.06
N HIS A 122 9.03 -1.08 -5.76
CA HIS A 122 9.09 -2.47 -5.29
C HIS A 122 8.11 -3.41 -5.99
N GLY A 123 7.22 -2.88 -6.82
CA GLY A 123 6.15 -3.65 -7.43
C GLY A 123 6.66 -4.83 -8.26
N ARG A 124 5.81 -5.86 -8.38
CA ARG A 124 6.08 -7.03 -9.23
C ARG A 124 5.10 -7.06 -10.37
N SER A 125 5.60 -6.98 -11.60
CA SER A 125 4.77 -7.19 -12.79
C SER A 125 4.31 -8.66 -12.86
N LEU A 126 3.00 -8.87 -12.83
CA LEU A 126 2.38 -10.14 -13.21
C LEU A 126 2.12 -10.20 -14.72
N LEU A 127 1.98 -9.03 -15.33
CA LEU A 127 1.74 -8.84 -16.75
C LEU A 127 2.12 -7.41 -17.14
N GLY A 128 2.75 -7.23 -18.30
CA GLY A 128 3.17 -5.93 -18.81
C GLY A 128 4.63 -5.57 -18.48
N PRO A 129 5.06 -4.32 -18.80
CA PRO A 129 6.44 -3.84 -18.59
C PRO A 129 6.88 -3.83 -17.12
N GLY A 130 8.13 -3.46 -16.84
CA GLY A 130 8.59 -3.21 -15.48
C GLY A 130 7.87 -2.01 -14.85
N PRO A 131 7.58 -2.00 -13.52
CA PRO A 131 6.86 -0.90 -12.89
C PRO A 131 7.53 0.47 -13.07
N ALA A 132 8.86 0.54 -13.03
CA ALA A 132 9.60 1.78 -13.21
C ALA A 132 9.50 2.36 -14.64
N GLU A 133 9.04 1.58 -15.61
CA GLU A 133 8.78 2.02 -16.99
C GLU A 133 7.37 2.62 -17.14
N VAL A 134 6.43 2.27 -16.25
CA VAL A 134 5.01 2.63 -16.37
C VAL A 134 4.60 3.71 -15.37
N PHE A 135 5.05 3.62 -14.13
CA PHE A 135 4.63 4.51 -13.06
C PHE A 135 5.56 5.71 -12.96
N GLY A 136 5.03 6.93 -12.95
CA GLY A 136 5.81 8.14 -12.72
C GLY A 136 6.31 8.25 -11.26
N VAL A 137 7.25 9.17 -11.04
CA VAL A 137 7.72 9.49 -9.68
C VAL A 137 6.65 10.33 -8.97
N VAL A 138 6.32 9.95 -7.73
CA VAL A 138 5.52 10.78 -6.83
C VAL A 138 6.48 11.67 -6.04
N SER A 139 6.12 12.94 -5.83
CA SER A 139 7.01 13.89 -5.14
C SER A 139 7.18 13.54 -3.66
N ASP A 140 8.36 13.85 -3.11
CA ASP A 140 8.64 13.68 -1.68
C ASP A 140 7.72 14.52 -0.80
N CYS A 141 7.27 15.68 -1.30
CA CYS A 141 6.30 16.55 -0.62
C CYS A 141 4.95 15.84 -0.46
N ASP A 142 4.46 15.20 -1.52
CA ASP A 142 3.18 14.49 -1.46
C ASP A 142 3.27 13.24 -0.57
N ILE A 143 4.38 12.47 -0.65
CA ILE A 143 4.63 11.32 0.23
C ILE A 143 4.70 11.78 1.69
N SER A 144 5.43 12.85 1.98
CA SER A 144 5.55 13.38 3.35
C SER A 144 4.21 13.93 3.86
N GLY A 145 3.41 14.55 2.97
CA GLY A 145 2.05 14.97 3.26
C GLY A 145 1.16 13.78 3.65
N TYR A 146 1.15 12.75 2.82
CA TYR A 146 0.42 11.51 3.04
C TYR A 146 0.79 10.85 4.38
N LEU A 147 2.09 10.65 4.62
CA LEU A 147 2.57 9.98 5.83
C LEU A 147 2.11 10.72 7.09
N ARG A 148 2.16 12.06 7.13
CA ARG A 148 1.66 12.82 8.28
C ARG A 148 0.16 12.61 8.51
N SER A 149 -0.63 12.62 7.45
CA SER A 149 -2.08 12.37 7.53
C SER A 149 -2.37 10.95 8.04
N GLU A 150 -1.65 9.94 7.53
CA GLU A 150 -1.76 8.55 7.98
C GLU A 150 -1.37 8.37 9.44
N LEU A 151 -0.32 9.05 9.91
CA LEU A 151 0.08 9.02 11.30
C LEU A 151 -1.01 9.59 12.22
N GLN A 152 -1.60 10.73 11.83
CA GLN A 152 -2.70 11.33 12.58
C GLN A 152 -3.92 10.40 12.60
N TRP A 153 -4.33 9.87 11.44
CA TRP A 153 -5.43 8.93 11.35
C TRP A 153 -5.21 7.69 12.21
N GLY A 154 -3.98 7.15 12.22
CA GLY A 154 -3.60 5.98 13.00
C GLY A 154 -3.70 6.18 14.51
N VAL A 155 -3.47 7.40 15.01
CA VAL A 155 -3.69 7.74 16.43
C VAL A 155 -5.18 7.79 16.75
N ASP A 156 -5.98 8.37 15.86
CA ASP A 156 -7.39 8.62 16.10
C ASP A 156 -8.27 7.36 15.94
N HIS A 157 -7.90 6.47 15.01
CA HIS A 157 -8.75 5.34 14.58
C HIS A 157 -8.03 3.98 14.56
N GLY A 158 -6.70 3.97 14.59
CA GLY A 158 -5.90 2.75 14.43
C GLY A 158 -5.68 1.96 15.73
N CYS A 159 -5.23 0.72 15.59
CA CYS A 159 -4.68 -0.02 16.73
C CYS A 159 -3.25 0.43 17.07
N GLU A 160 -2.77 0.12 18.29
CA GLU A 160 -1.41 0.46 18.72
C GLU A 160 -0.34 -0.03 17.72
N ALA A 161 -0.43 -1.28 17.28
CA ALA A 161 0.52 -1.83 16.32
C ALA A 161 0.48 -1.09 14.97
N HIS A 162 -0.70 -0.65 14.52
CA HIS A 162 -0.85 0.14 13.30
C HIS A 162 -0.16 1.50 13.43
N ALA A 163 -0.47 2.24 14.51
CA ALA A 163 0.12 3.55 14.76
C ALA A 163 1.64 3.48 14.90
N VAL A 164 2.14 2.56 15.72
CA VAL A 164 3.58 2.38 15.97
C VAL A 164 4.33 1.98 14.71
N LEU A 165 3.85 0.98 13.97
CA LEU A 165 4.58 0.49 12.79
C LEU A 165 4.51 1.45 11.62
N ASN A 166 3.41 2.20 11.44
CA ASN A 166 3.39 3.27 10.44
C ASN A 166 4.29 4.45 10.86
N ALA A 167 4.39 4.79 12.15
CA ALA A 167 5.40 5.75 12.63
C ALA A 167 6.83 5.28 12.32
N CYS A 168 7.12 3.99 12.50
CA CYS A 168 8.43 3.43 12.15
C CYS A 168 8.72 3.49 10.65
N ARG A 169 7.74 3.19 9.79
CA ARG A 169 7.85 3.31 8.33
C ARG A 169 8.09 4.77 7.91
N ALA A 170 7.33 5.69 8.50
CA ALA A 170 7.45 7.12 8.23
C ALA A 170 8.80 7.69 8.67
N LEU A 171 9.32 7.25 9.82
CA LEU A 171 10.66 7.60 10.28
C LEU A 171 11.75 7.06 9.34
N CYS A 172 11.61 5.82 8.85
CA CYS A 172 12.52 5.24 7.89
C CYS A 172 12.56 6.08 6.60
N TRP A 173 11.38 6.40 6.05
CA TRP A 173 11.26 7.29 4.90
C TRP A 173 11.94 8.64 5.14
N SER A 174 11.62 9.32 6.25
CA SER A 174 12.16 10.65 6.56
C SER A 174 13.68 10.70 6.60
N ARG A 175 14.34 9.61 7.00
CA ARG A 175 15.81 9.57 7.16
C ARG A 175 16.55 8.97 5.98
N THR A 176 15.88 8.23 5.10
CA THR A 176 16.55 7.41 4.07
C THR A 176 15.93 7.49 2.68
N GLY A 177 14.68 7.96 2.57
CA GLY A 177 13.89 7.85 1.35
C GLY A 177 13.47 6.42 1.01
N TRP A 178 13.56 5.46 1.95
CA TRP A 178 13.16 4.07 1.69
C TRP A 178 11.69 3.82 2.04
N LEU A 179 10.98 3.21 1.10
CA LEU A 179 9.64 2.67 1.31
C LEU A 179 9.76 1.23 1.80
N VAL A 180 9.31 0.97 3.03
CA VAL A 180 9.52 -0.32 3.69
C VAL A 180 8.21 -0.94 4.18
N SER A 181 8.22 -2.25 4.40
CA SER A 181 7.12 -2.96 5.05
C SER A 181 6.96 -2.53 6.51
N LYS A 182 5.82 -2.87 7.15
CA LYS A 182 5.62 -2.64 8.59
C LYS A 182 6.68 -3.34 9.44
N ILE A 183 7.04 -4.57 9.08
CA ILE A 183 8.04 -5.36 9.81
C ILE A 183 9.44 -4.78 9.64
N ASP A 184 9.84 -4.40 8.42
CA ASP A 184 11.17 -3.85 8.18
C ASP A 184 11.31 -2.45 8.77
N GLY A 185 10.27 -1.62 8.66
CA GLY A 185 10.22 -0.30 9.30
C GLY A 185 10.39 -0.41 10.81
N GLY A 186 9.61 -1.28 11.46
CA GLY A 186 9.75 -1.52 12.90
C GLY A 186 11.13 -2.05 13.27
N THR A 187 11.63 -3.06 12.56
CA THR A 187 12.96 -3.67 12.81
C THR A 187 14.08 -2.64 12.67
N TRP A 188 14.00 -1.78 11.66
CA TRP A 188 14.94 -0.68 11.45
C TRP A 188 14.88 0.37 12.57
N ALA A 189 13.67 0.67 13.08
CA ALA A 189 13.43 1.72 14.07
C ALA A 189 13.81 1.31 15.51
N VAL A 190 13.71 0.03 15.88
CA VAL A 190 14.02 -0.45 17.26
C VAL A 190 15.37 0.06 17.76
N ALA A 191 16.43 -0.03 16.93
CA ALA A 191 17.77 0.39 17.31
C ALA A 191 17.99 1.91 17.26
N ARG A 192 17.02 2.68 16.72
CA ARG A 192 17.13 4.13 16.45
C ARG A 192 16.25 4.97 17.36
N VAL A 193 15.30 4.36 18.06
CA VAL A 193 14.40 5.02 19.00
C VAL A 193 14.40 4.22 20.33
N PRO A 194 15.53 4.22 21.07
CA PRO A 194 15.71 3.35 22.23
C PRO A 194 14.64 3.55 23.30
N ASP A 195 14.18 4.79 23.50
CA ASP A 195 13.12 5.12 24.46
C ASP A 195 11.77 4.44 24.13
N HIS A 196 11.56 4.09 22.86
CA HIS A 196 10.35 3.40 22.37
C HIS A 196 10.63 1.95 21.93
N ALA A 197 11.84 1.42 22.11
CA ALA A 197 12.23 0.10 21.59
C ALA A 197 11.27 -1.01 22.05
N GLY A 198 10.95 -1.08 23.34
CA GLY A 198 10.03 -2.07 23.88
C GLY A 198 8.59 -1.94 23.36
N LEU A 199 8.16 -0.73 22.96
CA LEU A 199 6.86 -0.52 22.30
C LEU A 199 6.88 -1.07 20.87
N ILE A 200 7.94 -0.77 20.12
CA ILE A 200 8.11 -1.22 18.74
C ILE A 200 8.22 -2.75 18.69
N GLU A 201 8.97 -3.37 19.61
CA GLU A 201 9.10 -4.83 19.69
C GLU A 201 7.75 -5.54 19.95
N ARG A 202 6.91 -4.98 20.82
CA ARG A 202 5.55 -5.50 21.03
C ARG A 202 4.69 -5.38 19.78
N ALA A 203 4.73 -4.22 19.11
CA ALA A 203 3.99 -4.00 17.87
C ALA A 203 4.44 -4.98 16.76
N LEU A 204 5.75 -5.23 16.65
CA LEU A 204 6.30 -6.24 15.73
C LEU A 204 5.82 -7.65 16.05
N ALA A 205 5.79 -8.03 17.34
CA ALA A 205 5.31 -9.34 17.76
C ALA A 205 3.84 -9.53 17.40
N ASP A 206 2.98 -8.53 17.68
CA ASP A 206 1.56 -8.56 17.34
C ASP A 206 1.34 -8.63 15.82
N GLN A 207 2.09 -7.84 15.03
CA GLN A 207 1.99 -7.84 13.56
C GLN A 207 2.37 -9.20 12.94
N ARG A 208 3.39 -9.88 13.47
CA ARG A 208 3.85 -11.19 12.95
C ARG A 208 2.83 -12.31 13.14
N ILE A 209 1.97 -12.21 14.15
CA ILE A 209 0.94 -13.21 14.44
C ILE A 209 -0.46 -12.76 14.00
N GLY A 210 -0.56 -11.61 13.30
CA GLY A 210 -1.83 -11.07 12.84
C GLY A 210 -2.77 -10.61 13.96
N ARG A 211 -2.24 -10.31 15.16
CA ARG A 211 -3.08 -9.90 16.29
C ARG A 211 -3.51 -8.44 16.11
N ARG A 212 -4.82 -8.21 16.13
CA ARG A 212 -5.41 -6.86 16.20
C ARG A 212 -5.75 -6.53 17.65
N CYS A 213 -4.90 -5.77 18.32
CA CYS A 213 -5.16 -5.25 19.68
C CYS A 213 -6.06 -4.00 19.63
N ILE A 214 -6.88 -3.77 20.66
CA ILE A 214 -7.74 -2.58 20.76
C ILE A 214 -7.08 -1.57 21.71
N GLY A 215 -7.01 -0.30 21.28
CA GLY A 215 -6.60 0.86 22.09
C GLY A 215 -5.11 1.16 22.07
N ALA A 216 -4.74 2.35 21.61
CA ALA A 216 -3.38 2.87 21.68
C ALA A 216 -3.04 3.34 23.11
N ARG A 217 -1.90 2.90 23.65
CA ARG A 217 -1.36 3.43 24.91
C ARG A 217 -0.65 4.74 24.63
N VAL A 218 -0.48 5.56 25.67
CA VAL A 218 0.16 6.90 25.62
C VAL A 218 1.47 6.92 24.80
N GLY A 219 2.31 5.89 24.93
CA GLY A 219 3.60 5.82 24.22
C GLY A 219 3.50 5.73 22.69
N ALA A 220 2.37 5.28 22.12
CA ALA A 220 2.19 5.30 20.67
C ALA A 220 1.97 6.73 20.15
N ALA A 221 1.21 7.54 20.88
CA ALA A 221 0.97 8.93 20.53
C ALA A 221 2.25 9.78 20.65
N GLU A 222 3.09 9.53 21.65
CA GLU A 222 4.40 10.20 21.80
C GLU A 222 5.34 9.92 20.63
N LEU A 223 5.47 8.64 20.24
CA LEU A 223 6.27 8.26 19.07
C LEU A 223 5.74 8.92 17.79
N VAL A 224 4.42 8.85 17.56
CA VAL A 224 3.78 9.46 16.39
C VAL A 224 4.03 10.96 16.35
N ALA A 225 3.86 11.67 17.47
CA ALA A 225 4.09 13.10 17.54
C ALA A 225 5.54 13.48 17.19
N ALA A 226 6.52 12.73 17.70
CA ALA A 226 7.93 12.95 17.39
C ALA A 226 8.24 12.74 15.90
N VAL A 227 7.74 11.66 15.29
CA VAL A 227 7.95 11.37 13.86
C VAL A 227 7.23 12.40 12.98
N SER A 228 6.02 12.80 13.33
CA SER A 228 5.27 13.85 12.61
C SER A 228 6.01 15.19 12.60
N ALA A 229 6.67 15.55 13.71
CA ALA A 229 7.51 16.74 13.78
C ALA A 229 8.76 16.62 12.87
N GLU A 230 9.39 15.45 12.81
CA GLU A 230 10.55 15.18 11.94
C GLU A 230 10.18 15.30 10.44
N LEU A 231 9.04 14.74 10.04
CA LEU A 231 8.51 14.88 8.68
C LEU A 231 8.22 16.34 8.31
N ALA A 232 7.65 17.11 9.24
CA ALA A 232 7.35 18.52 9.03
C ALA A 232 8.62 19.39 8.91
N ALA A 233 9.71 19.00 9.57
CA ALA A 233 11.00 19.68 9.45
C ALA A 233 11.72 19.36 8.13
N SER A 234 11.53 18.14 7.60
CA SER A 234 12.19 17.64 6.39
C SER A 234 11.51 18.09 5.09
N ALA A 235 10.26 18.57 5.16
CA ALA A 235 9.48 19.01 4.00
C ALA A 235 9.80 20.46 3.54
N ARG A 236 11.00 20.97 3.82
CA ARG A 236 11.45 22.32 3.45
C ARG A 236 12.57 22.31 2.42
#